data_AF-A0AA34Z4B0-F1
#
_entry.id   AF-A0AA34Z4B0-F1
#
_cell.length_a   1.000
_cell.length_b   1.000
_cell.length_c   1.000
_cell.angle_alpha   90.00
_cell.angle_beta   90.00
_cell.angle_gamma   90.00
#
_symmetry.space_group_name_H-M   'P 1'
#
loop_
_entity.id
_entity.type
_entity.pdbx_description
1 polymer ?
#
loop_
_entity_poly.entity_id
_entity_poly.type
_entity_poly.pdbx_seq_one_letter_code
_entity_poly.pdbx_strand_id
1 'polypeptide(L)'
;MKTLFAIPFFALGFITSVAVQAAENKTPDAINRIMAEPVRNLSLMDADPQGALRWVVWQEGRADSSVSYLALFKQDKGAASSVWSTSWPDAWSPALQPLPEWRWQGNALVAVTLQFGAAAGQVELYGLDTQNRPIKLAEKTAASVSWKINESGQRLLVLYEPKPTALKASCYGWRENTNKLMPQSCN
;
A
#
# COMPACT_ATOMS: atom_id res chain seq x y z
N MET A 1 12.87 43.45 -61.82
CA MET A 1 13.38 43.09 -60.48
C MET A 1 12.32 42.26 -59.76
N LYS A 2 12.72 41.05 -59.32
CA LYS A 2 12.15 40.14 -58.31
C LYS A 2 10.62 40.00 -58.14
N THR A 3 10.15 38.87 -58.66
CA THR A 3 9.11 37.96 -58.16
C THR A 3 9.23 37.64 -56.65
N LEU A 4 8.10 37.41 -55.95
CA LEU A 4 7.58 36.06 -55.67
C LEU A 4 6.30 36.10 -54.80
N PHE A 5 5.32 35.33 -55.25
CA PHE A 5 4.09 34.94 -54.55
C PHE A 5 4.40 34.10 -53.31
N ALA A 6 3.66 34.34 -52.21
CA ALA A 6 3.60 33.43 -51.08
C ALA A 6 2.33 32.55 -51.20
N ILE A 7 2.53 31.22 -51.23
CA ILE A 7 1.50 30.17 -51.15
C ILE A 7 1.73 29.45 -49.80
N PRO A 8 0.67 28.98 -49.10
CA PRO A 8 0.65 28.85 -47.64
C PRO A 8 1.20 27.50 -47.16
N PHE A 9 1.78 27.47 -45.96
CA PHE A 9 2.07 26.23 -45.25
C PHE A 9 1.06 26.01 -44.12
N PHE A 10 0.21 25.00 -44.34
CA PHE A 10 -0.58 24.34 -43.30
C PHE A 10 0.37 23.77 -42.24
N ALA A 11 0.31 24.28 -41.01
CA ALA A 11 0.92 23.63 -39.86
C ALA A 11 -0.13 22.75 -39.18
N LEU A 12 0.04 21.43 -39.26
CA LEU A 12 -0.65 20.47 -38.39
C LEU A 12 -0.32 20.83 -36.94
N GLY A 13 -1.30 21.35 -36.21
CA GLY A 13 -1.22 21.49 -34.77
C GLY A 13 -1.13 20.11 -34.14
N PHE A 14 0.07 19.74 -33.70
CA PHE A 14 0.29 18.56 -32.87
C PHE A 14 -0.59 18.65 -31.63
N ILE A 15 -1.49 17.69 -31.46
CA ILE A 15 -2.20 17.44 -30.21
C ILE A 15 -1.10 17.09 -29.19
N THR A 16 -0.73 18.05 -28.35
CA THR A 16 0.08 17.78 -27.18
C THR A 16 -0.74 16.86 -26.31
N SER A 17 -0.31 15.59 -26.26
CA SER A 17 -0.81 14.62 -25.31
C SER A 17 -0.70 15.27 -23.93
N VAL A 18 -1.83 15.43 -23.27
CA VAL A 18 -1.85 15.83 -21.86
C VAL A 18 -1.14 14.70 -21.13
N ALA A 19 0.15 14.90 -20.87
CA ALA A 19 0.89 14.04 -19.98
C ALA A 19 0.14 14.10 -18.65
N VAL A 20 -0.51 12.99 -18.31
CA VAL A 20 -1.01 12.76 -16.96
C VAL A 20 0.20 12.95 -16.07
N GLN A 21 0.27 14.10 -15.40
CA GLN A 21 1.20 14.32 -14.31
C GLN A 21 0.82 13.29 -13.24
N ALA A 22 1.46 12.12 -13.31
CA ALA A 22 1.65 11.28 -12.16
C ALA A 22 2.25 12.19 -11.09
N ALA A 23 1.49 12.43 -10.01
CA ALA A 23 1.88 13.31 -8.93
C ALA A 23 3.33 12.98 -8.51
N GLU A 24 4.25 13.89 -8.82
CA GLU A 24 5.64 13.81 -8.40
C GLU A 24 5.69 13.84 -6.87
N ASN A 25 5.93 12.67 -6.29
CA ASN A 25 6.82 12.37 -5.17
C ASN A 25 7.22 13.54 -4.23
N LYS A 26 6.25 14.22 -3.61
CA LYS A 26 6.50 15.12 -2.48
C LYS A 26 6.40 14.35 -1.16
N THR A 27 7.49 13.73 -0.74
CA THR A 27 7.60 13.34 0.68
C THR A 27 9.03 13.35 1.26
N PRO A 28 9.65 14.54 1.30
CA PRO A 28 10.56 14.89 2.41
C PRO A 28 9.88 15.73 3.51
N ASP A 29 8.98 16.63 3.14
CA ASP A 29 8.36 17.56 4.10
C ASP A 29 7.39 16.89 5.08
N ALA A 30 6.71 15.80 4.68
CA ALA A 30 5.85 15.08 5.62
C ALA A 30 6.67 14.39 6.72
N ILE A 31 7.88 13.88 6.46
CA ILE A 31 8.75 13.28 7.49
C ILE A 31 9.23 14.35 8.48
N ASN A 32 9.64 15.51 7.97
CA ASN A 32 10.07 16.62 8.82
C ASN A 32 8.89 17.18 9.64
N ARG A 33 7.66 17.16 9.11
CA ARG A 33 6.43 17.48 9.86
C ARG A 33 6.01 16.39 10.85
N ILE A 34 6.23 15.11 10.55
CA ILE A 34 6.00 13.97 11.45
C ILE A 34 6.80 14.14 12.76
N MET A 35 7.95 14.82 12.70
CA MET A 35 8.75 15.15 13.88
C MET A 35 8.32 16.45 14.59
N ALA A 36 7.53 17.31 13.95
CA ALA A 36 7.19 18.66 14.43
C ALA A 36 5.77 18.78 15.01
N GLU A 37 4.84 17.95 14.57
CA GLU A 37 3.47 17.88 15.09
C GLU A 37 3.27 16.66 16.00
N PRO A 38 2.28 16.66 16.92
CA PRO A 38 1.98 15.49 17.74
C PRO A 38 1.38 14.38 16.87
N VAL A 39 2.25 13.57 16.27
CA VAL A 39 1.88 12.37 15.53
C VAL A 39 1.34 11.34 16.51
N ARG A 40 0.10 10.90 16.27
CA ARG A 40 -0.54 9.85 17.05
C ARG A 40 -0.38 8.53 16.33
N ASN A 41 -0.23 7.45 17.09
CA ASN A 41 -0.26 6.07 16.59
C ASN A 41 0.74 5.81 15.47
N LEU A 42 2.01 6.15 15.71
CA LEU A 42 3.12 5.79 14.83
C LEU A 42 3.52 4.33 15.06
N SER A 43 3.55 3.55 14.00
CA SER A 43 4.09 2.18 14.00
C SER A 43 5.05 2.01 12.83
N LEU A 44 6.16 1.29 13.05
CA LEU A 44 7.19 1.04 12.04
C LEU A 44 7.55 -0.44 11.98
N MET A 45 7.98 -0.91 10.81
CA MET A 45 8.38 -2.30 10.60
C MET A 45 9.34 -2.43 9.41
N ASP A 46 10.40 -3.23 9.55
CA ASP A 46 11.28 -3.52 8.42
C ASP A 46 10.52 -4.28 7.32
N ALA A 47 10.67 -3.80 6.09
CA ALA A 47 9.92 -4.29 4.94
C ALA A 47 10.65 -5.40 4.19
N ASP A 48 11.98 -5.45 4.32
CA ASP A 48 12.84 -6.41 3.65
C ASP A 48 13.87 -7.06 4.60
N PRO A 49 14.45 -8.21 4.23
CA PRO A 49 15.47 -8.88 5.05
C PRO A 49 16.83 -8.15 5.11
N GLN A 50 17.08 -7.19 4.21
CA GLN A 50 18.35 -6.44 4.11
C GLN A 50 18.33 -5.12 4.92
N GLY A 51 17.19 -4.77 5.53
CA GLY A 51 17.01 -3.68 6.49
C GLY A 51 17.01 -2.27 5.89
N ALA A 52 16.99 -2.13 4.56
CA ALA A 52 17.04 -0.81 3.92
C ALA A 52 15.65 -0.18 3.75
N LEU A 53 14.60 -1.00 3.60
CA LEU A 53 13.22 -0.53 3.47
C LEU A 53 12.44 -0.71 4.77
N ARG A 54 11.61 0.29 5.09
CA ARG A 54 10.79 0.30 6.30
C ARG A 54 9.37 0.77 6.00
N TRP A 55 8.40 -0.05 6.37
CA TRP A 55 7.00 0.34 6.43
C TRP A 55 6.76 1.23 7.63
N VAL A 56 5.98 2.27 7.43
CA VAL A 56 5.58 3.20 8.48
C VAL A 56 4.12 3.52 8.30
N VAL A 57 3.36 3.44 9.39
CA VAL A 57 1.99 3.96 9.45
C VAL A 57 1.87 4.95 10.57
N TRP A 58 1.07 5.99 10.34
CA TRP A 58 0.84 7.03 11.32
C TRP A 58 -0.51 7.70 11.06
N GLN A 59 -0.97 8.45 12.06
CA GLN A 59 -2.18 9.25 11.96
C GLN A 59 -1.84 10.73 12.20
N GLU A 60 -2.41 11.59 11.35
CA GLU A 60 -2.42 13.05 11.53
C GLU A 60 -3.86 13.54 11.73
N GLY A 61 -4.01 14.77 12.23
CA GLY A 61 -5.32 15.40 12.45
C GLY A 61 -5.99 15.03 13.78
N ARG A 62 -7.26 15.41 13.92
CA ARG A 62 -8.10 15.21 15.12
C ARG A 62 -9.32 14.35 14.78
N ALA A 63 -10.13 13.98 15.77
CA ALA A 63 -11.17 12.94 15.66
C ALA A 63 -12.17 13.13 14.49
N ASP A 64 -12.39 14.36 14.04
CA ASP A 64 -13.31 14.76 12.96
C ASP A 64 -12.60 15.00 11.60
N SER A 65 -11.28 14.89 11.56
CA SER A 65 -10.43 15.27 10.43
C SER A 65 -9.18 14.38 10.34
N SER A 66 -9.26 13.17 10.89
CA SER A 66 -8.10 12.28 10.99
C SER A 66 -7.78 11.70 9.62
N VAL A 67 -6.50 11.67 9.29
CA VAL A 67 -6.00 10.96 8.12
C VAL A 67 -4.96 9.97 8.59
N SER A 68 -5.15 8.69 8.23
CA SER A 68 -4.15 7.66 8.44
C SER A 68 -3.32 7.48 7.17
N TYR A 69 -2.03 7.22 7.35
CA TYR A 69 -1.07 7.07 6.27
C TYR A 69 -0.34 5.73 6.37
N LEU A 70 0.03 5.19 5.22
CA LEU A 70 1.02 4.13 5.09
C LEU A 70 2.07 4.62 4.10
N ALA A 71 3.34 4.51 4.46
CA ALA A 71 4.44 4.78 3.56
C ALA A 71 5.52 3.70 3.64
N LEU A 72 6.26 3.58 2.54
CA LEU A 72 7.49 2.83 2.47
C LEU A 72 8.63 3.84 2.42
N PHE A 73 9.54 3.75 3.38
CA PHE A 73 10.76 4.55 3.42
C PHE A 73 11.95 3.71 3.03
N LYS A 74 12.90 4.33 2.32
CA LYS A 74 14.24 3.79 2.12
C LYS A 74 15.20 4.55 3.01
N GLN A 75 15.93 3.81 3.84
CA GLN A 75 17.02 4.34 4.64
C GLN A 75 18.33 4.24 3.84
N ASP A 76 18.99 5.37 3.62
CA ASP A 76 20.29 5.45 2.97
C ASP A 76 21.18 6.44 3.73
N LYS A 77 22.37 5.99 4.14
CA LYS A 77 23.41 6.81 4.81
C LYS A 77 22.88 7.76 5.90
N GLY A 78 21.95 7.29 6.73
CA GLY A 78 21.40 8.05 7.87
C GLY A 78 20.25 9.00 7.52
N ALA A 79 19.84 9.09 6.25
CA ALA A 79 18.62 9.77 5.84
C ALA A 79 17.54 8.76 5.44
N ALA A 80 16.28 9.06 5.72
CA ALA A 80 15.14 8.31 5.24
C ALA A 80 14.44 9.11 4.13
N SER A 81 14.16 8.48 3.00
CA SER A 81 13.35 9.05 1.92
C SER A 81 12.11 8.21 1.68
N SER A 82 10.96 8.86 1.54
CA SER A 82 9.75 8.16 1.12
C SER A 82 9.91 7.72 -0.32
N VAL A 83 9.68 6.44 -0.58
CA VAL A 83 9.64 5.90 -1.95
C VAL A 83 8.22 5.67 -2.44
N TRP A 84 7.25 5.60 -1.53
CA TRP A 84 5.84 5.42 -1.83
C TRP A 84 4.98 5.75 -0.60
N SER A 85 3.77 6.25 -0.81
CA SER A 85 2.78 6.40 0.25
C SER A 85 1.34 6.28 -0.26
N THR A 86 0.43 6.00 0.67
CA THR A 86 -1.02 6.09 0.49
C THR A 86 -1.65 6.63 1.77
N SER A 87 -2.91 7.05 1.68
CA SER A 87 -3.64 7.66 2.79
C SER A 87 -5.11 7.27 2.78
N TRP A 88 -5.69 7.18 3.98
CA TRP A 88 -7.11 6.97 4.20
C TRP A 88 -7.68 8.15 4.99
N PRO A 89 -8.43 9.05 4.32
CA PRO A 89 -9.22 10.06 4.99
C PRO A 89 -10.25 9.42 5.93
N ASP A 90 -10.52 10.08 7.06
CA ASP A 90 -11.46 9.66 8.10
C ASP A 90 -11.10 8.32 8.79
N ALA A 91 -9.91 7.80 8.52
CA ALA A 91 -9.37 6.62 9.19
C ALA A 91 -8.53 7.00 10.40
N TRP A 92 -8.62 6.20 11.46
CA TRP A 92 -7.90 6.42 12.70
C TRP A 92 -7.36 5.10 13.29
N SER A 93 -6.46 5.23 14.27
CA SER A 93 -5.73 4.13 14.92
C SER A 93 -5.07 3.13 13.96
N PRO A 94 -4.21 3.61 13.04
CA PRO A 94 -3.48 2.72 12.15
C PRO A 94 -2.50 1.84 12.93
N ALA A 95 -2.38 0.57 12.53
CA ALA A 95 -1.39 -0.35 13.09
C ALA A 95 -0.80 -1.26 12.00
N LEU A 96 0.50 -1.53 12.10
CA LEU A 96 1.20 -2.52 11.26
C LEU A 96 1.31 -3.85 11.98
N GLN A 97 0.98 -4.92 11.27
CA GLN A 97 1.20 -6.29 11.72
C GLN A 97 2.05 -7.06 10.68
N PRO A 98 3.27 -7.50 11.03
CA PRO A 98 4.02 -8.42 10.18
C PRO A 98 3.31 -9.76 10.07
N LEU A 99 3.35 -10.34 8.87
CA LEU A 99 2.93 -11.71 8.61
C LEU A 99 4.15 -12.50 8.13
N PRO A 100 5.10 -12.85 9.03
CA PRO A 100 6.43 -13.32 8.66
C PRO A 100 6.43 -14.67 7.92
N GLU A 101 5.38 -15.47 8.13
CA GLU A 101 5.16 -16.74 7.45
C GLU A 101 4.65 -16.58 6.01
N TRP A 102 4.15 -15.40 5.69
CA TRP A 102 3.60 -15.06 4.38
C TRP A 102 4.55 -14.13 3.69
N ARG A 103 5.14 -14.60 2.59
CA ARG A 103 6.03 -13.78 1.79
C ARG A 103 5.33 -13.34 0.51
N TRP A 104 5.87 -12.39 -0.22
CA TRP A 104 5.53 -12.10 -1.61
C TRP A 104 6.80 -11.65 -2.28
N GLN A 105 7.22 -12.38 -3.32
CA GLN A 105 8.52 -12.16 -3.96
C GLN A 105 9.70 -12.18 -2.96
N GLY A 106 9.60 -13.00 -1.90
CA GLY A 106 10.62 -13.13 -0.86
C GLY A 106 10.51 -12.14 0.31
N ASN A 107 9.70 -11.09 0.19
CA ASN A 107 9.49 -10.08 1.23
C ASN A 107 8.33 -10.45 2.15
N ALA A 108 8.42 -10.14 3.44
CA ALA A 108 7.32 -10.41 4.36
C ALA A 108 6.09 -9.58 3.99
N LEU A 109 4.91 -10.17 4.17
CA LEU A 109 3.66 -9.43 4.06
C LEU A 109 3.41 -8.57 5.28
N VAL A 110 2.66 -7.50 5.08
CA VAL A 110 2.19 -6.64 6.13
C VAL A 110 0.68 -6.45 6.06
N ALA A 111 0.03 -6.59 7.20
CA ALA A 111 -1.36 -6.20 7.39
C ALA A 111 -1.41 -4.81 8.02
N VAL A 112 -2.18 -3.91 7.43
CA VAL A 112 -2.49 -2.59 7.98
C VAL A 112 -3.89 -2.62 8.53
N THR A 113 -4.04 -2.37 9.82
CA THR A 113 -5.35 -2.24 10.46
C THR A 113 -5.71 -0.77 10.61
N LEU A 114 -6.93 -0.40 10.26
CA LEU A 114 -7.49 0.95 10.28
C LEU A 114 -8.89 0.92 10.90
N GLN A 115 -9.37 2.02 11.47
CA GLN A 115 -10.75 2.14 11.93
C GLN A 115 -11.43 3.32 11.22
N PHE A 116 -12.71 3.18 10.89
CA PHE A 116 -13.52 4.22 10.21
C PHE A 116 -14.78 4.50 11.00
N GLY A 117 -15.05 5.77 11.36
CA GLY A 117 -16.22 6.13 12.16
C GLY A 117 -16.34 5.28 13.44
N ALA A 118 -17.55 4.77 13.73
CA ALA A 118 -17.81 3.84 14.83
C ALA A 118 -17.59 2.34 14.47
N ALA A 119 -17.01 2.05 13.31
CA ALA A 119 -16.98 0.70 12.74
C ALA A 119 -15.83 -0.18 13.26
N ALA A 120 -15.99 -1.50 13.07
CA ALA A 120 -14.96 -2.49 13.29
C ALA A 120 -13.73 -2.26 12.41
N GLY A 121 -12.56 -2.70 12.90
CA GLY A 121 -11.29 -2.56 12.20
C GLY A 121 -11.34 -3.11 10.78
N GLN A 122 -10.70 -2.39 9.87
CA GLN A 122 -10.47 -2.72 8.48
C GLN A 122 -9.02 -3.11 8.30
N VAL A 123 -8.78 -4.23 7.62
CA VAL A 123 -7.47 -4.79 7.35
C VAL A 123 -7.20 -4.74 5.86
N GLU A 124 -6.08 -4.12 5.49
CA GLU A 124 -5.52 -4.14 4.15
C GLU A 124 -4.20 -4.92 4.14
N LEU A 125 -3.99 -5.75 3.12
CA LEU A 125 -2.81 -6.60 2.99
C LEU A 125 -1.87 -6.05 1.91
N TYR A 126 -0.63 -5.83 2.27
CA TYR A 126 0.41 -5.29 1.39
C TYR A 126 1.64 -6.21 1.35
N GLY A 127 2.33 -6.18 0.21
CA GLY A 127 3.65 -6.77 0.02
C GLY A 127 4.51 -5.91 -0.91
N LEU A 128 5.72 -6.38 -1.19
CA LEU A 128 6.65 -5.73 -2.12
C LEU A 128 6.84 -6.58 -3.38
N ASP A 129 6.67 -5.99 -4.56
CA ASP A 129 6.98 -6.65 -5.82
C ASP A 129 8.50 -6.89 -6.00
N THR A 130 8.90 -7.50 -7.11
CA THR A 130 10.32 -7.78 -7.43
C THR A 130 11.19 -6.54 -7.57
N GLN A 131 10.59 -5.35 -7.68
CA GLN A 131 11.25 -4.05 -7.77
C GLN A 131 11.14 -3.28 -6.45
N ASN A 132 10.77 -3.95 -5.36
CA ASN A 132 10.53 -3.38 -4.04
C ASN A 132 9.44 -2.28 -4.04
N ARG A 133 8.46 -2.38 -4.95
CA ARG A 133 7.33 -1.46 -4.96
C ARG A 133 6.16 -2.05 -4.17
N PRO A 134 5.52 -1.24 -3.31
CA PRO A 134 4.29 -1.62 -2.63
C PRO A 134 3.20 -2.10 -3.60
N ILE A 135 2.59 -3.23 -3.27
CA ILE A 135 1.39 -3.75 -3.93
C ILE A 135 0.35 -4.15 -2.89
N LYS A 136 -0.90 -3.76 -3.11
CA LYS A 136 -2.05 -4.24 -2.34
C LYS A 136 -2.42 -5.62 -2.86
N LEU A 137 -2.42 -6.61 -1.97
CA LEU A 137 -2.57 -8.02 -2.31
C LEU A 137 -4.00 -8.54 -2.16
N ALA A 138 -4.86 -7.78 -1.51
CA ALA A 138 -6.28 -8.09 -1.37
C ALA A 138 -7.13 -6.97 -1.99
N GLU A 139 -7.98 -7.33 -2.96
CA GLU A 139 -8.90 -6.37 -3.59
C GLU A 139 -9.97 -5.85 -2.62
N LYS A 140 -10.34 -6.68 -1.65
CA LYS A 140 -11.35 -6.35 -0.64
C LYS A 140 -10.71 -6.12 0.71
N THR A 141 -11.27 -5.15 1.43
CA THR A 141 -10.94 -4.91 2.83
C THR A 141 -11.51 -6.02 3.71
N ALA A 142 -10.70 -6.50 4.64
CA ALA A 142 -11.08 -7.52 5.61
C ALA A 142 -11.39 -6.88 6.97
N ALA A 143 -12.13 -7.57 7.84
CA ALA A 143 -12.29 -7.24 9.25
C ALA A 143 -11.17 -7.82 10.11
N SER A 144 -10.59 -8.95 9.68
CA SER A 144 -9.50 -9.61 10.37
C SER A 144 -8.71 -10.51 9.43
N VAL A 145 -7.48 -10.82 9.85
CA VAL A 145 -6.55 -11.73 9.19
C VAL A 145 -6.18 -12.86 10.14
N SER A 146 -6.10 -14.09 9.63
CA SER A 146 -5.62 -15.27 10.37
C SER A 146 -4.95 -16.26 9.41
N TRP A 147 -4.53 -17.41 9.92
CA TRP A 147 -4.07 -18.52 9.09
C TRP A 147 -4.66 -19.84 9.57
N LYS A 148 -4.70 -20.83 8.68
CA LYS A 148 -5.08 -22.21 9.02
C LYS A 148 -4.35 -23.23 8.14
N ILE A 149 -4.50 -24.51 8.45
CA ILE A 149 -4.09 -25.62 7.59
C ILE A 149 -5.36 -26.28 7.05
N ASN A 150 -5.41 -26.54 5.76
CA ASN A 150 -6.56 -27.16 5.10
C ASN A 150 -6.46 -28.71 5.11
N GLU A 151 -7.49 -29.39 4.59
CA GLU A 151 -7.54 -30.86 4.54
C GLU A 151 -6.37 -31.49 3.76
N SER A 152 -5.80 -30.77 2.77
CA SER A 152 -4.63 -31.23 2.02
C SER A 152 -3.29 -30.93 2.71
N GLY A 153 -3.30 -30.43 3.96
CA GLY A 153 -2.09 -30.07 4.70
C GLY A 153 -1.45 -28.74 4.26
N GLN A 154 -2.11 -27.97 3.38
CA GLN A 154 -1.62 -26.68 2.91
C GLN A 154 -1.94 -25.59 3.92
N ARG A 155 -0.95 -24.76 4.24
CA ARG A 155 -1.17 -23.52 5.02
C ARG A 155 -1.88 -22.48 4.16
N LEU A 156 -2.94 -21.88 4.69
CA LEU A 156 -3.77 -20.85 4.04
C LEU A 156 -3.83 -19.58 4.89
N LEU A 157 -3.67 -18.43 4.24
CA LEU A 157 -3.91 -17.09 4.79
C LEU A 157 -5.41 -16.83 4.65
N VAL A 158 -6.07 -16.42 5.72
CA VAL A 158 -7.51 -16.23 5.75
C VAL A 158 -7.84 -14.78 6.04
N LEU A 159 -8.56 -14.15 5.12
CA LEU A 159 -9.10 -12.80 5.26
C LEU A 159 -10.61 -12.90 5.47
N TYR A 160 -11.11 -12.36 6.58
CA TYR A 160 -12.56 -12.38 6.86
C TYR A 160 -13.19 -11.06 6.44
N GLU A 161 -14.16 -11.06 5.53
CA GLU A 161 -14.87 -9.83 5.12
C GLU A 161 -15.69 -9.24 6.29
N PRO A 162 -15.77 -7.90 6.43
CA PRO A 162 -16.65 -7.25 7.40
C PRO A 162 -18.10 -7.39 6.94
N LYS A 163 -18.80 -8.45 7.36
CA LYS A 163 -20.24 -8.62 7.15
C LYS A 163 -20.97 -8.84 8.47
N PRO A 164 -22.18 -8.25 8.63
CA PRO A 164 -22.88 -8.17 9.92
C PRO A 164 -23.41 -9.51 10.44
N THR A 165 -23.50 -10.57 9.62
CA THR A 165 -24.19 -11.82 10.02
C THR A 165 -23.41 -13.11 9.72
N ALA A 166 -22.36 -13.08 8.88
CA ALA A 166 -21.50 -14.23 8.66
C ALA A 166 -20.09 -13.79 8.25
N LEU A 167 -19.07 -14.30 8.95
CA LEU A 167 -17.66 -14.11 8.62
C LEU A 167 -17.36 -14.84 7.30
N LYS A 168 -17.41 -14.11 6.18
CA LYS A 168 -17.02 -14.68 4.88
C LYS A 168 -15.50 -14.72 4.80
N ALA A 169 -14.94 -15.91 4.83
CA ALA A 169 -13.52 -16.15 4.66
C ALA A 169 -13.14 -16.16 3.17
N SER A 170 -12.09 -15.43 2.84
CA SER A 170 -11.32 -15.58 1.60
C SER A 170 -9.98 -16.18 1.96
N CYS A 171 -9.68 -17.36 1.42
CA CYS A 171 -8.44 -18.07 1.71
C CYS A 171 -7.45 -17.93 0.56
N TYR A 172 -6.18 -17.82 0.90
CA TYR A 172 -5.09 -17.70 -0.05
C TYR A 172 -4.02 -18.72 0.33
N GLY A 173 -3.58 -19.47 -0.66
CA GLY A 173 -2.51 -20.45 -0.49
C GLY A 173 -1.25 -20.01 -1.22
N TRP A 174 -0.11 -20.49 -0.73
CA TRP A 174 1.16 -20.31 -1.41
C TRP A 174 1.23 -21.21 -2.64
N ARG A 175 1.58 -20.63 -3.78
CA ARG A 175 1.91 -21.37 -5.01
C ARG A 175 3.42 -21.34 -5.20
N GLU A 176 4.09 -22.40 -4.79
CA GLU A 176 5.56 -22.51 -4.81
C GLU A 176 6.17 -22.20 -6.18
N ASN A 177 5.55 -22.69 -7.26
CA ASN A 177 6.01 -22.49 -8.63
C ASN A 177 5.98 -21.02 -9.12
N THR A 178 5.17 -20.16 -8.49
CA THR A 178 5.05 -18.75 -8.86
C THR A 178 5.49 -17.80 -7.76
N ASN A 179 5.72 -18.32 -6.55
CA ASN A 179 6.03 -17.54 -5.35
C ASN A 179 4.97 -16.46 -5.06
N LYS A 180 3.70 -16.82 -5.31
CA LYS A 180 2.54 -15.92 -5.19
C LYS A 180 1.49 -16.50 -4.26
N LEU A 181 0.84 -15.62 -3.51
CA LEU A 181 -0.45 -15.88 -2.90
C LEU A 181 -1.53 -15.89 -3.97
N MET A 182 -2.30 -16.98 -4.03
CA MET A 182 -3.43 -17.09 -4.92
C MET A 182 -4.68 -17.50 -4.14
N PRO A 183 -5.88 -17.06 -4.56
CA PRO A 183 -7.12 -17.54 -3.98
C PRO A 183 -7.19 -19.07 -3.99
N GLN A 184 -7.59 -19.65 -2.87
CA GLN A 184 -7.80 -21.09 -2.69
C GLN A 184 -9.16 -21.35 -2.04
N SER A 185 -9.61 -22.59 -2.14
CA SER A 185 -10.69 -23.07 -1.28
C SER A 185 -10.29 -22.92 0.18
N CYS A 186 -11.24 -22.54 1.02
CA CYS A 186 -11.04 -22.53 2.46
C CYS A 186 -11.17 -23.93 3.09
N ASN A 187 -11.63 -24.95 2.36
CA ASN A 187 -11.72 -26.31 2.88
C ASN A 187 -10.35 -26.99 2.89
#